data_AF-X1VK08-F1
#
_entry.id   AF-X1VK08-F1
#
_cell.length_a   1.000
_cell.length_b   1.000
_cell.length_c   1.000
_cell.angle_alpha   90.00
_cell.angle_beta   90.00
_cell.angle_gamma   90.00
#
_symmetry.space_group_name_H-M   'P 1'
#
loop_
_entity.id
_entity.type
_entity.pdbx_description
1 polymer ?
#
loop_
_entity_poly.entity_id
_entity_poly.type
_entity_poly.pdbx_seq_one_letter_code
_entity_poly.pdbx_strand_id
1 'polypeptide(L)' 'EVLDTGCGISLENMDKLFTPFFTTKGKEKGVGLGLAVVYGIIQRPG' A
#
# COMPACT_ATOMS: atom_id res chain seq x y z
N GLU A 1 2.75 15.24 -2.24
CA GLU A 1 3.32 14.55 -1.06
C GLU A 1 2.23 14.34 -0.04
N VAL A 2 2.25 13.21 0.67
CA VAL A 2 1.32 12.88 1.77
C VAL A 2 2.18 12.39 2.93
N LEU A 3 2.03 13.00 4.11
CA LEU A 3 2.80 12.66 5.31
C LEU A 3 1.85 12.40 6.48
N ASP A 4 2.25 11.49 7.36
CA ASP A 4 1.55 11.17 8.60
C ASP A 4 2.53 11.13 9.79
N THR A 5 1.99 11.24 11.01
CA THR A 5 2.75 11.15 12.27
C THR A 5 2.50 9.81 12.99
N GLY A 6 2.09 8.77 12.25
CA GLY A 6 1.84 7.45 12.78
C GLY A 6 3.12 6.65 13.04
N CYS A 7 2.97 5.36 13.35
CA CYS A 7 4.10 4.47 13.59
C CYS A 7 4.93 4.13 12.33
N GLY A 8 4.51 4.62 11.16
CA GLY A 8 5.16 4.31 9.88
C GLY A 8 4.96 2.87 9.43
N ILE A 9 5.86 2.40 8.57
CA ILE A 9 5.80 1.08 7.95
C ILE A 9 7.08 0.32 8.28
N SER A 10 6.96 -0.91 8.78
CA SER A 10 8.12 -1.77 9.05
C SER A 10 8.91 -2.05 7.76
N LEU A 11 10.25 -2.04 7.85
CA LEU A 11 11.14 -2.23 6.70
C LEU A 11 10.85 -3.53 5.91
N GLU A 12 10.52 -4.61 6.61
CA GLU A 12 10.15 -5.91 6.03
C GLU A 12 8.90 -5.89 5.13
N ASN A 13 8.06 -4.86 5.27
CA ASN A 13 6.81 -4.70 4.54
C ASN A 13 6.94 -3.73 3.37
N MET A 14 8.02 -2.93 3.31
CA MET A 14 8.23 -1.90 2.29
C MET A 14 8.15 -2.47 0.87
N ASP A 15 8.82 -3.60 0.62
CA ASP A 15 8.85 -4.24 -0.69
C ASP A 15 7.50 -4.86 -1.11
N LYS A 16 6.60 -5.09 -0.13
CA LYS A 16 5.31 -5.73 -0.35
C LYS A 16 4.16 -4.74 -0.49
N LEU A 17 4.39 -3.45 -0.19
CA LEU A 17 3.33 -2.43 -0.15
C LEU A 17 2.52 -2.32 -1.44
N PHE A 18 3.17 -2.50 -2.58
CA PHE A 18 2.55 -2.40 -3.91
C PHE A 18 2.08 -3.75 -4.46
N THR A 19 2.26 -4.83 -3.70
CA THR A 19 1.77 -6.16 -4.08
C THR A 19 0.25 -6.21 -3.93
N PRO A 20 -0.50 -6.64 -4.96
CA PRO A 20 -1.94 -6.81 -4.85
C PRO A 20 -2.29 -7.72 -3.68
N PHE A 21 -3.32 -7.34 -2.94
CA PHE A 21 -3.85 -8.04 -1.76
C PHE A 21 -2.95 -8.04 -0.52
N PHE A 22 -1.77 -7.41 -0.57
CA PHE A 22 -0.95 -7.25 0.62
C PHE A 22 -1.57 -6.23 1.58
N THR A 23 -1.72 -6.61 2.84
CA THR A 23 -2.21 -5.73 3.91
C THR A 23 -1.72 -6.21 5.27
N THR A 24 -1.30 -5.27 6.12
CA THR A 24 -1.05 -5.52 7.55
C THR A 24 -2.31 -5.33 8.40
N LYS A 25 -3.39 -4.79 7.80
CA LYS A 25 -4.70 -4.69 8.42
C LYS A 25 -5.37 -6.06 8.41
N GLY A 26 -6.01 -6.43 9.52
CA GLY A 26 -6.75 -7.70 9.64
C GLY A 26 -7.83 -7.87 8.55
N LYS A 27 -8.26 -9.11 8.31
CA LYS A 27 -9.10 -9.53 7.16
C LYS A 27 -10.37 -8.68 6.95
N GLU A 28 -10.94 -8.12 8.02
CA GLU A 28 -12.19 -7.35 7.96
C GLU A 28 -11.97 -5.85 7.65
N LYS A 29 -10.72 -5.37 7.66
CA LYS A 29 -10.38 -3.94 7.52
C LYS A 29 -9.96 -3.53 6.11
N GLY A 30 -10.02 -4.45 5.15
CA GLY A 30 -9.77 -4.19 3.74
C GLY A 30 -9.01 -5.31 3.03
N VAL A 31 -9.06 -5.27 1.71
CA VAL A 31 -8.53 -6.32 0.83
C VAL A 31 -7.10 -6.06 0.32
N GLY A 32 -6.45 -4.95 0.69
CA GLY A 32 -5.06 -4.68 0.32
C GLY A 32 -4.82 -4.30 -1.14
N LEU A 33 -5.76 -3.61 -1.79
CA LEU A 33 -5.64 -3.21 -3.21
C LEU A 33 -5.24 -1.74 -3.44
N GLY A 34 -5.36 -0.87 -2.44
CA GLY A 34 -5.23 0.58 -2.62
C GLY A 34 -3.87 1.01 -3.20
N LEU A 35 -2.77 0.59 -2.57
CA LEU A 35 -1.41 0.96 -3.00
C LEU A 35 -1.05 0.33 -4.35
N ALA A 36 -1.47 -0.90 -4.63
CA ALA A 36 -1.26 -1.55 -5.92
C ALA A 36 -1.94 -0.78 -7.08
N VAL A 37 -3.16 -0.26 -6.85
CA VAL A 37 -3.88 0.56 -7.83
C VAL A 37 -3.18 1.90 -8.05
N VAL A 38 -2.81 2.61 -6.98
CA VAL A 38 -2.09 3.89 -7.08
C VAL A 38 -0.78 3.71 -7.87
N TYR A 39 -0.02 2.66 -7.58
CA TYR A 39 1.20 2.35 -8.32
C TYR A 39 0.93 2.10 -9.82
N GLY A 40 -0.13 1.35 -10.15
CA GLY A 40 -0.54 1.12 -11.54
C GLY A 40 -0.93 2.39 -12.28
N ILE A 41 -1.65 3.32 -11.62
CA ILE A 41 -2.03 4.61 -12.19
C ILE A 41 -0.78 5.47 -12.47
N ILE A 42 0.18 5.49 -11.55
CA ILE A 42 1.43 6.26 -11.73
C ILE A 42 2.28 5.68 -12.87
N GLN A 43 2.34 4.35 -13.01
CA GLN A 43 3.11 3.67 -14.05
C GLN A 43 2.48 3.74 -15.44
N ARG A 44 1.18 4.00 -15.52
CA ARG A 44 0.46 4.22 -16.78
C ARG A 44 -0.23 5.59 -16.74
N PRO A 45 0.55 6.68 -16.82
CA PRO A 45 -0.05 7.95 -17.20
C PRO A 45 -0.62 7.75 -18.62
N GLY A 46 -1.88 8.15 -18.81
CA GLY A 46 -2.54 8.09 -20.11
C GLY A 46 -1.79 8.85 -21.19
#